data_AF-A0A965C715-F1
#
_entry.id   AF-A0A965C715-F1
#
_cell.length_a   1.000
_cell.length_b   1.000
_cell.length_c   1.000
_cell.angle_alpha   90.00
_cell.angle_beta   90.00
_cell.angle_gamma   90.00
#
_symmetry.space_group_name_H-M   'P 1'
#
loop_
_entity.id
_entity.type
_entity.pdbx_description
1 polymer ?
#
loop_
_entity_poly.entity_id
_entity_poly.type
_entity_poly.pdbx_seq_one_letter_code
_entity_poly.pdbx_strand_id
1 'polypeptide(L)' 'MASKTESTQSLNVDPAELEKFAALAHRWWDKNSEFKPLHAINPLRL' A
#
# COMPACT_ATOMS: atom_id res chain seq x y z
N MET A 1 -16.99 -18.83 -33.20
CA MET A 1 -16.53 -19.76 -32.15
C MET A 1 -15.62 -18.99 -31.20
N ALA A 2 -15.86 -19.14 -29.90
CA ALA A 2 -15.10 -18.63 -28.74
C ALA A 2 -15.04 -17.09 -28.54
N SER A 3 -16.01 -16.57 -27.79
CA SER A 3 -15.88 -15.30 -27.07
C SER A 3 -14.85 -15.47 -25.96
N LYS A 4 -13.77 -14.66 -26.01
CA LYS A 4 -12.74 -14.59 -24.98
C LYS A 4 -13.34 -13.94 -23.74
N THR A 5 -13.59 -14.72 -22.69
CA THR A 5 -13.93 -14.22 -21.36
C THR A 5 -12.69 -13.53 -20.77
N GLU A 6 -12.57 -12.22 -20.96
CA GLU A 6 -11.67 -11.38 -20.16
C GLU A 6 -12.30 -11.21 -18.78
N SER A 7 -11.92 -12.08 -17.85
CA SER A 7 -12.11 -11.86 -16.44
C SER A 7 -11.19 -10.71 -16.01
N THR A 8 -11.68 -9.48 -16.19
CA THR A 8 -11.13 -8.32 -15.50
C THR A 8 -11.25 -8.63 -14.00
N GLN A 9 -10.18 -9.11 -13.40
CA GLN A 9 -10.10 -9.27 -11.96
C GLN A 9 -10.34 -7.88 -11.37
N SER A 10 -11.51 -7.70 -10.77
CA SER A 10 -11.78 -6.53 -9.95
C SER A 10 -10.75 -6.57 -8.81
N LEU A 11 -9.67 -5.80 -8.97
CA LEU A 11 -8.63 -5.69 -7.96
C LEU A 11 -9.34 -5.21 -6.68
N ASN A 12 -9.25 -6.00 -5.60
CA ASN A 12 -9.80 -5.64 -4.30
C ASN A 12 -8.88 -4.62 -3.64
N VAL A 13 -8.78 -3.44 -4.25
CA VAL A 13 -7.93 -2.33 -3.86
C VAL A 13 -8.73 -1.04 -4.00
N ASP A 14 -8.54 -0.12 -3.07
CA ASP A 14 -9.06 1.24 -3.19
C ASP A 14 -8.00 2.12 -3.87
N PRO A 15 -8.26 2.68 -5.07
CA PRO A 15 -7.33 3.58 -5.74
C PRO A 15 -6.99 4.83 -4.92
N ALA A 16 -7.95 5.35 -4.13
CA ALA A 16 -7.73 6.56 -3.34
C ALA A 16 -6.76 6.32 -2.18
N GLU A 17 -6.83 5.14 -1.55
CA GLU A 17 -5.84 4.73 -0.54
C GLU A 17 -4.45 4.57 -1.17
N LEU A 18 -4.38 3.96 -2.35
CA LEU A 18 -3.12 3.77 -3.06
C LEU A 18 -2.44 5.12 -3.37
N GLU A 19 -3.18 6.10 -3.88
CA GLU A 19 -2.66 7.44 -4.15
C GLU A 19 -2.20 8.14 -2.88
N LYS A 20 -2.98 8.06 -1.79
CA LYS A 20 -2.63 8.63 -0.49
C LYS A 20 -1.30 8.06 0.03
N PHE A 21 -1.13 6.74 -0.01
CA PHE A 21 0.11 6.12 0.44
C PHE A 21 1.28 6.36 -0.52
N ALA A 22 1.04 6.41 -1.84
CA ALA A 22 2.06 6.74 -2.82
C ALA A 22 2.62 8.16 -2.62
N ALA A 23 1.76 9.14 -2.34
CA ALA A 23 2.19 10.50 -2.03
C ALA A 23 3.09 10.57 -0.78
N LEU A 24 2.85 9.72 0.22
CA LEU A 24 3.60 9.66 1.48
C LEU A 24 4.84 8.72 1.43
N ALA A 25 4.99 7.93 0.37
CA ALA A 25 6.02 6.88 0.26
C ALA A 25 7.45 7.41 0.41
N HIS A 26 7.72 8.64 -0.02
CA HIS A 26 9.03 9.27 0.13
C HIS A 26 9.46 9.48 1.60
N ARG A 27 8.51 9.51 2.54
CA ARG A 27 8.75 9.65 3.99
C ARG A 27 8.57 8.35 4.76
N TRP A 28 8.43 7.23 4.05
CA TRP A 28 8.12 5.93 4.66
C TRP A 28 9.22 5.44 5.61
N TRP A 29 10.47 5.86 5.40
CA TRP A 29 11.63 5.46 6.23
C TRP A 29 12.09 6.55 7.21
N ASP A 30 11.42 7.70 7.25
CA ASP A 30 11.75 8.78 8.16
C ASP A 30 11.22 8.45 9.57
N LYS A 31 12.14 8.27 10.51
CA LYS A 31 11.85 7.93 11.92
C LYS A 31 11.02 8.99 12.65
N ASN A 32 10.94 10.20 12.12
CA ASN A 32 10.13 11.30 12.66
C ASN A 32 8.88 11.62 11.82
N SER A 33 8.56 10.78 10.83
CA SER A 33 7.37 10.91 9.97
C SER A 33 6.10 10.38 10.64
N GLU A 34 4.98 10.46 9.91
CA GLU A 34 3.68 9.88 10.28
C GLU A 34 3.76 8.35 10.49
N PHE A 35 4.79 7.70 9.95
CA PHE A 35 5.07 6.27 10.10
C PHE A 35 5.98 5.92 11.30
N LYS A 36 6.32 6.89 12.18
CA LYS A 36 7.08 6.64 13.41
C LYS A 36 6.53 5.47 14.25
N PRO A 37 5.21 5.32 14.46
CA PRO A 37 4.67 4.16 15.18
C PRO A 37 5.03 2.82 14.51
N LEU A 38 5.00 2.73 13.17
CA LEU A 38 5.39 1.53 12.42
C LEU A 38 6.86 1.17 12.68
N HIS A 39 7.75 2.17 12.69
CA HIS A 39 9.16 1.98 13.00
C HIS A 39 9.41 1.56 14.45
N ALA A 40 8.60 2.05 15.39
CA ALA A 40 8.72 1.67 16.81
C ALA A 40 8.22 0.25 17.09
N ILE A 41 7.29 -0.27 16.29
CA ILE A 41 6.78 -1.64 16.40
C ILE A 41 7.76 -2.66 15.79
N ASN A 42 8.51 -2.30 14.76
CA ASN A 42 9.37 -3.24 14.02
C ASN A 42 10.44 -3.97 14.90
N PRO A 43 11.07 -3.33 15.91
CA PRO A 43 11.99 -4.01 16.83
C PRO A 43 11.35 -5.07 17.74
N LEU A 44 10.02 -5.02 17.95
CA LEU A 44 9.28 -6.03 18.72
C LEU A 44 8.99 -7.30 17.90
N ARG A 45 9.44 -7.35 16.63
CA ARG A 45 9.34 -8.52 15.73
C ARG A 45 10.61 -9.38 15.72
N LEU A 46 11.41 -9.36 16.79
CA LEU A 46 12.55 -10.28 17.00
C LEU A 46 12.11 -11.52 17.78
#